data_AF-A0AAU7ZIY1-F1
#
_entry.id   AF-A0AAU7ZIY1-F1
#
_cell.length_a   1.000
_cell.length_b   1.000
_cell.length_c   1.000
_cell.angle_alpha   90.00
_cell.angle_beta   90.00
_cell.angle_gamma   90.00
#
_symmetry.space_group_name_H-M   'P 1'
#
loop_
_entity.id
_entity.type
_entity.pdbx_description
1 polymer ?
#
loop_
_entity_poly.entity_id
_entity_poly.type
_entity_poly.pdbx_seq_one_letter_code
_entity_poly.pdbx_strand_id
1 'polypeptide(L)' 'MIKIADALHPGMTRADVLKNFATEGGISFREWNHYVYKRYPYIKVDVTFVIAPGEDSFKEAESDKVATVSKPYLQFPIMD' A
#
# COMPACT_ATOMS: atom_id res chain seq x y z
N MET A 1 -15.97 -15.42 -1.83
CA MET A 1 -15.75 -13.96 -1.98
C MET A 1 -14.40 -13.62 -1.40
N ILE A 2 -13.46 -13.10 -2.20
CA ILE A 2 -12.18 -12.62 -1.66
C ILE A 2 -12.44 -11.24 -1.07
N LYS A 3 -12.32 -11.13 0.25
CA LYS A 3 -12.42 -9.84 0.93
C LYS A 3 -11.04 -9.17 0.91
N ILE A 4 -10.70 -8.55 -0.21
CA ILE A 4 -9.41 -7.85 -0.41
C ILE A 4 -9.20 -6.75 0.66
N ALA A 5 -10.29 -6.12 1.11
CA ALA A 5 -10.27 -5.11 2.19
C ALA A 5 -9.93 -5.70 3.57
N ASP A 6 -10.28 -6.96 3.84
CA ASP A 6 -9.95 -7.62 5.13
C ASP A 6 -8.47 -8.06 5.16
N ALA A 7 -7.77 -8.03 4.02
CA ALA A 7 -6.38 -8.45 3.93
C ALA A 7 -5.38 -7.42 4.46
N LEU A 8 -5.78 -6.15 4.59
CA LEU A 8 -4.95 -5.07 5.10
C LEU A 8 -5.65 -4.38 6.27
N HIS A 9 -4.92 -4.15 7.36
CA HIS A 9 -5.44 -3.41 8.51
C HIS A 9 -4.32 -2.63 9.20
N PRO A 10 -4.67 -1.63 10.05
CA PRO A 10 -3.68 -0.89 10.82
C PRO A 10 -2.75 -1.81 11.63
N GLY A 11 -1.48 -1.41 11.74
CA GLY A 11 -0.43 -2.15 12.47
C GLY A 11 0.33 -3.22 11.67
N MET A 12 -0.18 -3.61 10.50
CA MET A 12 0.59 -4.41 9.53
C MET A 12 1.83 -3.65 9.05
N THR A 13 2.86 -4.37 8.59
CA THR A 13 4.04 -3.74 8.00
C THR A 13 3.83 -3.45 6.51
N ARG A 14 4.62 -2.54 5.94
CA ARG A 14 4.71 -2.36 4.48
C ARG A 14 5.11 -3.67 3.79
N ALA A 15 5.99 -4.46 4.40
CA ALA A 15 6.31 -5.81 3.92
C ALA A 15 5.08 -6.73 3.84
N ASP A 16 4.15 -6.65 4.80
CA ASP A 16 2.90 -7.42 4.75
C ASP A 16 1.99 -6.98 3.60
N VAL A 17 1.90 -5.66 3.35
CA VAL A 17 1.15 -5.10 2.20
C VAL A 17 1.69 -5.68 0.88
N LEU A 18 3.02 -5.67 0.73
CA LEU A 18 3.72 -6.12 -0.46
C LEU A 18 3.61 -7.63 -0.74
N LYS A 19 3.03 -8.44 0.15
CA LYS A 19 2.75 -9.86 -0.14
C LYS A 19 1.71 -10.02 -1.25
N ASN A 20 0.60 -9.31 -1.13
CA ASN A 20 -0.55 -9.42 -2.04
C ASN A 20 -0.72 -8.23 -2.96
N PHE A 21 -0.07 -7.10 -2.64
CA PHE A 21 -0.13 -5.88 -3.41
C PHE A 21 1.24 -5.49 -3.97
N ALA A 22 1.24 -4.67 -5.01
CA ALA A 22 2.44 -4.08 -5.59
C ALA A 22 2.26 -2.57 -5.71
N THR A 23 3.38 -1.85 -5.79
CA THR A 23 3.37 -0.47 -6.25
C THR A 23 3.10 -0.44 -7.76
N GLU A 24 2.58 0.68 -8.24
CA GLU A 24 2.48 1.00 -9.67
C GLU A 24 3.07 2.40 -9.92
N GLY A 25 3.15 2.82 -11.18
CA GLY A 25 3.63 4.16 -11.53
C GLY A 25 2.78 5.29 -10.93
N GLY A 26 3.27 6.52 -11.02
CA GLY A 26 2.61 7.71 -10.48
C GLY A 26 3.26 8.26 -9.21
N ILE A 27 2.53 9.12 -8.50
CA ILE A 27 3.04 9.83 -7.32
C ILE A 27 2.99 8.89 -6.12
N SER A 28 4.13 8.75 -5.43
CA SER A 28 4.23 8.03 -4.16
C SER A 28 5.05 8.81 -3.15
N PHE A 29 4.69 8.67 -1.88
CA PHE A 29 5.42 9.21 -0.74
C PHE A 29 5.64 8.10 0.29
N ARG A 30 6.66 8.21 1.15
CA ARG A 30 6.87 7.23 2.22
C ARG A 30 5.66 7.10 3.15
N GLU A 31 4.98 8.20 3.44
CA GLU A 31 3.81 8.21 4.32
C GLU A 31 2.52 7.79 3.62
N TRP A 32 2.49 7.78 2.28
CA TRP A 32 1.28 7.49 1.51
C TRP A 32 1.62 6.91 0.14
N ASN A 33 0.98 5.79 -0.22
CA ASN A 33 1.18 5.17 -1.52
C ASN A 33 -0.11 4.47 -2.00
N HIS A 34 -0.31 4.41 -3.31
CA HIS A 34 -1.38 3.63 -3.94
C HIS A 34 -0.85 2.25 -4.32
N TYR A 35 -1.59 1.22 -3.92
CA TYR A 35 -1.20 -0.17 -4.10
C TYR A 35 -2.20 -0.90 -5.00
N VAL A 36 -1.68 -1.66 -5.96
CA VAL A 36 -2.48 -2.51 -6.85
C VAL A 36 -2.50 -3.94 -6.34
N TYR A 37 -3.67 -4.59 -6.41
CA TYR A 37 -3.77 -6.01 -6.08
C TYR A 37 -3.09 -6.83 -7.18
N LYS A 38 -2.06 -7.62 -6.83
CA LYS A 38 -1.21 -8.32 -7.82
C LYS A 38 -1.98 -9.20 -8.80
N ARG A 39 -3.05 -9.85 -8.34
CA ARG A 39 -3.87 -10.76 -9.17
C ARG A 39 -4.80 -10.01 -10.13
N TYR A 40 -5.22 -8.79 -9.77
CA TYR A 40 -6.11 -7.96 -10.58
C TYR A 40 -5.70 -6.49 -10.45
N PRO A 41 -4.80 -5.99 -11.32
CA PRO A 41 -4.20 -4.65 -11.21
C PRO A 41 -5.18 -3.47 -11.33
N TYR A 42 -6.45 -3.74 -11.61
CA TYR A 42 -7.53 -2.76 -11.60
C TYR A 42 -8.03 -2.43 -10.20
N ILE A 43 -7.78 -3.32 -9.21
CA ILE A 43 -8.20 -3.14 -7.83
C ILE A 43 -7.08 -2.45 -7.07
N LYS A 44 -7.40 -1.28 -6.53
CA LYS A 44 -6.44 -0.42 -5.84
C LYS A 44 -6.89 -0.09 -4.44
N VAL A 45 -5.92 0.22 -3.58
CA VAL A 45 -6.12 0.76 -2.24
C VAL A 45 -5.09 1.84 -1.98
N ASP A 46 -5.52 2.91 -1.32
CA ASP A 46 -4.61 3.92 -0.77
C ASP A 46 -4.23 3.50 0.64
N VAL A 47 -2.93 3.55 0.95
CA VAL A 47 -2.39 3.16 2.25
C VAL A 47 -1.55 4.30 2.79
N THR A 48 -1.81 4.69 4.03
CA THR A 48 -0.91 5.59 4.78
C THR A 48 -0.08 4.80 5.78
N PHE A 49 1.10 5.32 6.11
CA PHE A 49 2.05 4.67 7.01
C PHE A 49 2.51 5.59 8.13
N VAL A 50 2.68 5.02 9.32
CA VAL A 50 3.54 5.56 10.37
C VAL A 50 4.97 5.13 10.07
N ILE A 51 5.85 6.13 9.93
CA ILE A 51 7.29 5.95 9.70
C ILE A 51 7.94 5.25 10.90
N ALA A 52 8.68 4.18 10.65
CA ALA A 52 9.45 3.50 11.69
C ALA A 52 10.57 4.42 12.24
N PRO A 53 10.78 4.48 13.57
CA PRO A 53 11.80 5.34 14.17
C PRO A 53 13.22 4.88 13.79
N GLY A 54 14.12 5.84 13.55
CA GLY A 54 15.52 5.57 13.22
C GLY A 54 15.81 5.28 11.76
N GLU A 55 14.78 5.29 10.90
CA GLU A 55 14.90 5.12 9.44
C GLU A 55 14.90 6.49 8.72
N ASP A 56 15.54 6.58 7.55
CA ASP A 56 15.57 7.79 6.72
C ASP A 56 14.16 8.19 6.25
N SER A 57 13.64 9.32 6.73
CA SER A 57 12.28 9.82 6.46
C SER A 57 11.86 9.84 4.98
N PHE A 58 12.80 9.88 4.03
CA PHE A 58 12.50 9.91 2.60
C PHE A 58 12.52 8.54 1.92
N LYS A 59 13.05 7.51 2.59
CA LYS A 59 13.17 6.16 2.04
C LYS A 59 12.13 5.23 2.63
N GLU A 60 11.32 4.62 1.79
CA GLU A 60 10.35 3.61 2.23
C GLU A 60 11.03 2.46 2.97
N ALA A 61 10.54 2.13 4.16
CA ALA A 61 11.06 1.04 4.96
C ALA A 61 10.02 -0.09 5.06
N GLU A 62 10.46 -1.33 4.97
CA GLU A 62 9.57 -2.49 5.10
C GLU A 62 8.89 -2.56 6.48
N SER A 63 9.52 -1.96 7.50
CA SER A 63 9.03 -1.88 8.88
C SER A 63 7.95 -0.81 9.10
N ASP A 64 7.72 0.09 8.14
CA ASP A 64 6.69 1.12 8.20
C ASP A 64 5.32 0.50 8.47
N LYS A 65 4.55 1.12 9.36
CA LYS A 65 3.31 0.54 9.88
C LYS A 65 2.09 1.15 9.21
N VAL A 66 1.21 0.32 8.67
CA VAL A 66 -0.07 0.77 8.11
C VAL A 66 -0.84 1.56 9.17
N ALA A 67 -1.20 2.79 8.84
CA ALA A 67 -2.03 3.65 9.66
C ALA A 67 -3.50 3.59 9.21
N THR A 68 -3.74 3.80 7.92
CA THR A 68 -5.08 3.69 7.31
C THR A 68 -5.03 2.98 5.97
N VAL A 69 -6.16 2.39 5.58
CA VAL A 69 -6.38 1.75 4.28
C VAL A 69 -7.72 2.25 3.75
N SER A 70 -7.76 2.66 2.48
CA SER A 70 -9.01 3.03 1.83
C SER A 70 -9.92 1.83 1.60
N LYS A 71 -11.19 2.08 1.25
CA LYS A 71 -11.98 1.03 0.60
C LYS A 71 -11.33 0.70 -0.75
N PRO A 72 -11.31 -0.58 -1.17
CA PRO A 72 -10.85 -0.93 -2.51
C PRO A 72 -11.67 -0.21 -3.57
N TYR A 73 -10.99 0.30 -4.59
CA TYR A 73 -11.62 0.98 -5.72
C TYR A 73 -11.08 0.44 -7.05
N LEU A 74 -11.84 0.68 -8.11
CA LEU A 74 -11.46 0.30 -9.46
C LEU A 74 -10.87 1.50 -10.18
N GLN A 75 -9.71 1.30 -10.78
CA GLN A 75 -9.06 2.30 -11.64
C GLN A 75 -8.20 1.58 -12.68
N PHE A 76 -8.04 2.18 -13.86
CA PHE A 76 -7.10 1.67 -14.85
C PHE A 76 -5.66 1.70 -14.31
N PRO A 77 -4.81 0.72 -14.69
CA PRO A 77 -3.40 0.72 -14.34
C PRO A 77 -2.73 2.02 -14.78
N ILE A 78 -1.89 2.57 -13.91
CA ILE A 78 -1.07 3.74 -14.27
C ILE A 78 0.23 3.22 -14.87
N MET A 79 0.47 3.56 -16.14
CA MET A 79 1.77 3.39 -16.79
C MET A 79 2.48 4.74 -16.78
N ASP A 80 3.76 4.71 -16.43
CA ASP A 80 4.68 5.84 -16.54
C ASP A 80 5.15 5.99 -18.00
#